data_AF-A0A8J8ERH7-F1
#
_entry.id   AF-A0A8J8ERH7-F1
#
_cell.length_a   1.000
_cell.length_b   1.000
_cell.length_c   1.000
_cell.angle_alpha   90.00
_cell.angle_beta   90.00
_cell.angle_gamma   90.00
#
_symmetry.space_group_name_H-M   'P 1'
#
loop_
_entity.id
_entity.type
_entity.pdbx_description
1 polymer ?
#
loop_
_entity_poly.entity_id
_entity_poly.type
_entity_poly.pdbx_seq_one_letter_code
_entity_poly.pdbx_strand_id
1 'polypeptide(L)'
;MKTLVISVDRSREKRTIYALVEIDYNNLSELRKRGGWLKHIAELRKQEKRNYIAKFPKRFDSIKPLLKRVIVTPFFNEIKDEIMNLDKEIRVLIVDDAVLKKLKEYKSRKNVFKESVAKGRWEFRHVVLLTDNIAYISREIYEKNPNPNALKKELRKRGIL
;
A
#
# COMPACT_ATOMS: atom_id res chain seq x y z
N MET A 1 -12.98 19.86 -4.42
CA MET A 1 -11.94 19.37 -5.39
C MET A 1 -11.53 17.97 -4.99
N LYS A 2 -11.22 17.08 -5.94
CA LYS A 2 -10.68 15.76 -5.61
C LYS A 2 -9.22 15.91 -5.17
N THR A 3 -8.87 15.44 -3.97
CA THR A 3 -7.51 15.59 -3.42
C THR A 3 -6.85 14.27 -3.10
N LEU A 4 -7.58 13.16 -3.08
CA LEU A 4 -7.08 11.90 -2.54
C LEU A 4 -6.35 11.07 -3.59
N VAL A 5 -5.17 10.56 -3.23
CA VAL A 5 -4.50 9.49 -3.96
C VAL A 5 -4.64 8.21 -3.15
N ILE A 6 -5.23 7.20 -3.77
CA ILE A 6 -5.36 5.87 -3.19
C ILE A 6 -4.42 4.94 -3.95
N SER A 7 -3.57 4.23 -3.23
CA SER A 7 -2.72 3.18 -3.80
C SER A 7 -3.11 1.85 -3.19
N VAL A 8 -3.34 0.85 -4.03
CA VAL A 8 -3.77 -0.50 -3.64
C VAL A 8 -2.82 -1.51 -4.22
N ASP A 9 -2.27 -2.35 -3.34
CA ASP A 9 -1.39 -3.45 -3.73
C ASP A 9 -1.85 -4.78 -3.12
N ARG A 10 -1.41 -5.89 -3.74
CA ARG A 10 -1.70 -7.24 -3.30
C ARG A 10 -0.43 -8.09 -3.26
N SER A 11 -0.07 -8.52 -2.06
CA SER A 11 0.95 -9.55 -1.86
C SER A 11 0.32 -10.94 -1.79
N ARG A 12 0.87 -11.91 -2.54
CA ARG A 12 0.41 -13.30 -2.55
C ARG A 12 1.57 -14.28 -2.59
N GLU A 13 1.57 -15.24 -1.67
CA GLU A 13 2.42 -16.43 -1.71
C GLU A 13 1.60 -17.66 -1.26
N LYS A 14 1.59 -17.99 0.04
CA LYS A 14 0.68 -19.02 0.59
C LYS A 14 -0.68 -18.44 0.92
N ARG A 15 -0.71 -17.18 1.36
CA ARG A 15 -1.93 -16.39 1.62
C ARG A 15 -1.88 -15.10 0.82
N THR A 16 -3.06 -14.49 0.64
CA THR A 16 -3.18 -13.19 -0.02
C THR A 16 -3.46 -12.13 1.04
N ILE A 17 -2.76 -11.01 0.95
CA ILE A 17 -3.05 -9.78 1.68
C ILE A 17 -3.16 -8.64 0.68
N TYR A 18 -4.12 -7.77 0.94
CA TYR A 18 -4.28 -6.49 0.27
C TYR A 18 -3.87 -5.37 1.22
N ALA A 19 -3.20 -4.37 0.68
CA ALA A 19 -2.94 -3.11 1.37
C ALA A 19 -3.52 -1.96 0.56
N LEU A 20 -4.08 -0.98 1.26
CA LEU A 20 -4.56 0.27 0.69
C LEU A 20 -3.96 1.42 1.52
N VAL A 21 -3.33 2.37 0.82
CA VAL A 21 -2.77 3.58 1.40
C VAL A 21 -3.50 4.78 0.81
N GLU A 22 -3.98 5.63 1.69
CA GLU A 22 -4.60 6.91 1.37
C GLU A 22 -3.66 8.05 1.73
N ILE A 23 -3.44 8.95 0.79
CA ILE A 23 -2.62 10.14 0.97
C ILE A 23 -3.23 11.32 0.21
N ASP A 24 -3.19 12.52 0.80
CA ASP A 24 -3.52 13.73 0.04
C ASP A 24 -2.47 13.96 -1.05
N TYR A 25 -2.92 14.33 -2.24
CA TYR A 25 -2.06 14.61 -3.39
C TYR A 25 -0.93 15.59 -3.06
N ASN A 26 -1.21 16.60 -2.23
CA ASN A 26 -0.24 17.62 -1.82
C ASN A 26 0.91 17.03 -0.96
N ASN A 27 0.68 15.90 -0.29
CA ASN A 27 1.68 15.24 0.55
C ASN A 27 2.63 14.32 -0.24
N LEU A 28 2.37 14.06 -1.53
CA LEU A 28 3.22 13.17 -2.35
C LEU A 28 4.66 13.68 -2.46
N SER A 29 4.86 14.99 -2.57
CA SER A 29 6.19 15.60 -2.63
C SER A 29 6.98 15.36 -1.33
N GLU A 30 6.33 15.51 -0.19
CA GLU A 30 6.95 15.28 1.12
C GLU A 30 7.19 13.78 1.36
N LEU A 31 6.26 12.92 0.94
CA LEU A 31 6.44 11.47 0.96
C LEU A 31 7.65 11.05 0.14
N ARG A 32 7.88 11.66 -1.03
CA ARG A 32 9.07 11.41 -1.84
C ARG A 32 10.35 11.80 -1.09
N LYS A 33 10.39 12.97 -0.45
CA LYS A 33 11.57 13.43 0.28
C LYS A 33 11.92 12.52 1.45
N ARG A 34 10.92 12.17 2.28
CA ARG A 34 11.10 11.32 3.47
C ARG A 34 11.20 9.83 3.14
N GLY A 35 10.64 9.42 2.01
CA GLY A 35 10.53 8.04 1.56
C GLY A 35 11.71 7.56 0.70
N GLY A 36 12.78 8.34 0.53
CA GLY A 36 13.92 7.95 -0.32
C GLY A 36 14.63 6.65 0.09
N TRP A 37 14.35 6.13 1.30
CA TRP A 37 14.81 4.84 1.78
C TRP A 37 13.97 3.65 1.29
N LEU A 38 12.78 3.90 0.72
CA LEU A 38 11.86 2.87 0.24
C LEU A 38 12.49 2.14 -0.95
N LYS A 39 12.49 0.81 -0.86
CA LYS A 39 12.94 -0.10 -1.92
C LYS A 39 11.86 -1.16 -2.13
N HIS A 40 11.85 -1.80 -3.29
CA HIS A 40 11.03 -2.99 -3.49
C HIS A 40 11.59 -4.13 -2.63
N ILE A 41 10.87 -4.54 -1.58
CA ILE A 41 11.34 -5.61 -0.68
C ILE A 41 11.61 -6.91 -1.46
N ALA A 42 10.82 -7.19 -2.50
CA ALA A 42 10.97 -8.40 -3.30
C ALA A 42 12.34 -8.51 -4.00
N GLU A 43 12.96 -7.37 -4.34
CA GLU A 43 14.26 -7.29 -5.04
C GLU A 43 15.46 -7.40 -4.07
N LEU A 44 15.24 -7.34 -2.75
CA LEU A 44 16.31 -7.39 -1.75
C LEU A 44 16.78 -8.82 -1.48
N ARG A 45 18.11 -9.00 -1.29
CA ARG A 45 18.68 -10.28 -0.85
C ARG A 45 18.18 -10.65 0.55
N LYS A 46 18.24 -11.94 0.92
CA LYS A 46 17.71 -12.46 2.19
C LYS A 46 18.15 -11.65 3.43
N GLN A 47 19.43 -11.33 3.55
CA GLN A 47 19.94 -10.59 4.70
C GLN A 47 19.51 -9.11 4.68
N GLU A 48 19.54 -8.48 3.51
CA GLU A 48 19.09 -7.09 3.32
C GLU A 48 17.60 -6.94 3.60
N LYS A 49 16.80 -7.89 3.12
CA LYS A 49 15.35 -7.98 3.37
C LYS A 49 15.04 -8.05 4.86
N ARG A 50 15.71 -8.93 5.61
CA ARG A 50 15.55 -9.02 7.07
C ARG A 50 15.86 -7.71 7.76
N ASN A 51 16.98 -7.08 7.40
CA ASN A 51 17.38 -5.78 7.94
C ASN A 51 16.40 -4.67 7.57
N TYR A 52 15.88 -4.69 6.35
CA TYR A 52 14.90 -3.73 5.86
C TYR A 52 13.59 -3.83 6.64
N ILE A 53 13.03 -5.03 6.77
CA ILE A 53 11.79 -5.28 7.51
C ILE A 53 11.95 -4.90 8.98
N ALA A 54 13.08 -5.23 9.60
CA ALA A 54 13.36 -4.86 10.99
C ALA A 54 13.43 -3.34 11.20
N LYS A 55 13.98 -2.59 10.24
CA LYS A 55 14.10 -1.13 10.30
C LYS A 55 12.84 -0.41 9.77
N PHE A 56 11.91 -1.11 9.12
CA PHE A 56 10.74 -0.52 8.48
C PHE A 56 9.87 0.27 9.46
N PRO A 57 9.46 -0.25 10.64
CA PRO A 57 8.67 0.51 11.63
C PRO A 57 9.24 1.90 11.94
N LYS A 58 10.50 1.95 12.39
CA LYS A 58 11.17 3.20 12.78
C LYS A 58 11.27 4.20 11.63
N ARG A 59 11.45 3.72 10.39
CA ARG A 59 11.50 4.59 9.22
C ARG A 59 10.09 5.03 8.78
N PHE A 60 9.11 4.14 8.89
CA PHE A 60 7.71 4.39 8.60
C PHE A 60 7.15 5.51 9.48
N ASP A 61 7.57 5.61 10.75
CA ASP A 61 7.15 6.69 11.67
C ASP A 61 7.36 8.10 11.08
N SER A 62 8.39 8.30 10.25
CA SER A 62 8.66 9.60 9.62
C SER A 62 7.69 9.98 8.48
N ILE A 63 7.08 8.98 7.84
CA ILE A 63 6.13 9.14 6.72
C ILE A 63 4.68 8.92 7.13
N LYS A 64 4.42 8.18 8.21
CA LYS A 64 3.08 7.89 8.74
C LYS A 64 2.22 9.16 8.89
N PRO A 65 2.72 10.29 9.42
CA PRO A 65 1.91 11.52 9.56
C PRO A 65 1.46 12.14 8.23
N LEU A 66 2.07 11.74 7.11
CA LEU A 66 1.67 12.22 5.78
C LEU A 66 0.47 11.45 5.21
N LEU A 67 0.22 10.24 5.75
CA LEU A 67 -0.83 9.36 5.29
C LEU A 67 -2.14 9.71 5.99
N LYS A 68 -3.25 9.66 5.25
CA LYS A 68 -4.58 9.76 5.83
C LYS A 68 -5.00 8.45 6.50
N ARG A 69 -4.74 7.33 5.82
CA ARG A 69 -5.17 6.02 6.27
C ARG A 69 -4.32 4.91 5.66
N VAL A 70 -4.18 3.83 6.41
CA VAL A 70 -3.62 2.56 5.94
C VAL A 70 -4.61 1.46 6.30
N ILE A 71 -4.99 0.66 5.31
CA ILE A 71 -5.87 -0.50 5.47
C ILE A 71 -5.11 -1.73 5.03
N VAL A 72 -5.21 -2.78 5.83
CA VAL A 72 -4.62 -4.09 5.53
C VAL A 72 -5.65 -5.16 5.83
N THR A 73 -5.90 -6.02 4.86
CA THR A 73 -6.92 -7.06 4.97
C THR A 73 -6.64 -8.25 4.04
N PRO A 74 -6.99 -9.49 4.43
CA PRO A 74 -7.00 -10.61 3.50
C PRO A 74 -8.22 -10.61 2.57
N PHE A 75 -9.20 -9.74 2.80
CA PHE A 75 -10.50 -9.76 2.11
C PHE A 75 -10.57 -8.67 1.03
N PHE A 76 -10.69 -9.10 -0.22
CA PHE A 76 -10.79 -8.16 -1.35
C PHE A 76 -12.04 -7.26 -1.29
N ASN A 77 -13.17 -7.77 -0.78
CA ASN A 77 -14.41 -7.00 -0.70
C ASN A 77 -14.24 -5.76 0.19
N GLU A 78 -13.52 -5.87 1.32
CA GLU A 78 -13.24 -4.72 2.18
C GLU A 78 -12.48 -3.62 1.42
N ILE A 79 -11.48 -3.98 0.60
CA ILE A 79 -10.77 -3.01 -0.25
C ILE A 79 -11.69 -2.39 -1.29
N LYS A 80 -12.54 -3.20 -1.93
CA LYS A 80 -13.50 -2.72 -2.93
C LYS A 80 -14.46 -1.70 -2.31
N ASP A 81 -15.01 -2.02 -1.13
CA ASP A 81 -15.95 -1.16 -0.42
C ASP A 81 -15.29 0.17 -0.04
N GLU A 82 -14.05 0.15 0.43
CA GLU A 82 -13.29 1.37 0.75
C GLU A 82 -13.05 2.27 -0.47
N ILE A 83 -12.69 1.69 -1.62
CA ILE A 83 -12.55 2.45 -2.88
C ILE A 83 -13.89 3.06 -3.29
N MET A 84 -14.98 2.28 -3.22
CA MET A 84 -16.31 2.74 -3.59
C MET A 84 -16.81 3.88 -2.68
N ASN A 85 -16.57 3.78 -1.38
CA ASN A 85 -16.95 4.81 -0.41
C ASN A 85 -16.23 6.14 -0.66
N LEU A 86 -14.98 6.09 -1.12
CA LEU A 86 -14.15 7.28 -1.38
C LEU A 86 -14.22 7.79 -2.82
N ASP A 87 -14.99 7.16 -3.71
CA ASP A 87 -14.90 7.37 -5.17
C ASP A 87 -15.02 8.84 -5.62
N LYS A 88 -15.85 9.62 -4.90
CA LYS A 88 -16.05 11.05 -5.17
C LYS A 88 -14.82 11.89 -4.85
N GLU A 89 -13.97 11.46 -3.92
CA GLU A 89 -12.79 12.17 -3.43
C GLU A 89 -11.49 11.77 -4.17
N ILE A 90 -11.50 10.60 -4.81
CA ILE A 90 -10.34 10.03 -5.52
C ILE A 90 -9.92 10.91 -6.69
N ARG A 91 -8.81 11.62 -6.51
CA ARG A 91 -8.10 12.30 -7.58
C ARG A 91 -7.36 11.28 -8.44
N VAL A 92 -6.68 10.32 -7.82
CA VAL A 92 -5.91 9.26 -8.49
C VAL A 92 -6.10 7.95 -7.74
N LEU A 93 -6.39 6.87 -8.47
CA LEU A 93 -6.43 5.51 -7.95
C LEU A 93 -5.33 4.68 -8.63
N ILE A 94 -4.40 4.14 -7.85
CA ILE A 94 -3.30 3.30 -8.31
C ILE A 94 -3.57 1.89 -7.83
N VAL A 95 -3.53 0.92 -8.74
CA VAL A 95 -3.97 -0.45 -8.43
C VAL A 95 -3.02 -1.47 -9.07
N ASP A 96 -2.59 -2.46 -8.31
CA ASP A 96 -1.95 -3.67 -8.82
C ASP A 96 -2.77 -4.28 -9.98
N ASP A 97 -2.08 -4.77 -11.01
CA ASP A 97 -2.72 -5.26 -12.24
C ASP A 97 -3.73 -6.40 -11.98
N ALA A 98 -3.49 -7.26 -10.99
CA ALA A 98 -4.40 -8.35 -10.63
C ALA A 98 -5.57 -7.89 -9.74
N VAL A 99 -5.39 -6.84 -8.94
CA VAL A 99 -6.50 -6.18 -8.22
C VAL A 99 -7.41 -5.45 -9.23
N LEU A 100 -6.83 -4.74 -10.21
CA LEU A 100 -7.59 -4.01 -11.22
C LEU A 100 -8.45 -4.94 -12.09
N LYS A 101 -7.99 -6.16 -12.37
CA LYS A 101 -8.82 -7.18 -13.07
C LYS A 101 -10.13 -7.49 -12.35
N LYS A 102 -10.19 -7.33 -11.02
CA LYS A 102 -11.39 -7.53 -10.20
C LYS A 102 -12.25 -6.27 -10.06
N LEU A 103 -11.68 -5.09 -10.31
CA LEU A 103 -12.33 -3.77 -10.28
C LEU A 103 -12.68 -3.30 -11.70
N LYS A 104 -13.49 -4.08 -12.42
CA LYS A 104 -13.76 -3.88 -13.85
C LYS A 104 -14.37 -2.50 -14.14
N GLU A 105 -15.20 -1.99 -13.25
CA GLU A 105 -15.86 -0.69 -13.30
C GLU A 105 -14.90 0.52 -13.21
N TYR A 106 -13.66 0.29 -12.77
CA TYR A 106 -12.61 1.31 -12.68
C TYR A 106 -11.64 1.27 -13.87
N LYS A 107 -11.63 0.19 -14.66
CA LYS A 107 -10.60 -0.06 -15.68
C LYS A 107 -10.53 1.00 -16.80
N SER A 108 -11.66 1.61 -17.16
CA SER A 108 -11.76 2.62 -18.22
C SER A 108 -11.59 4.06 -17.73
N ARG A 109 -11.46 4.27 -16.42
CA ARG A 109 -11.42 5.62 -15.85
C ARG A 109 -10.03 6.25 -16.03
N LYS A 110 -10.01 7.49 -16.53
CA LYS A 110 -8.75 8.22 -16.82
C LYS A 110 -7.86 8.46 -15.60
N ASN A 111 -8.44 8.50 -14.41
CA ASN A 111 -7.74 8.73 -13.15
C ASN A 111 -7.30 7.42 -12.45
N VAL A 112 -7.41 6.28 -13.12
CA VAL A 112 -6.99 4.97 -12.62
C VAL A 112 -5.72 4.54 -13.33
N PHE A 113 -4.65 4.31 -12.57
CA PHE A 113 -3.38 3.85 -13.09
C PHE A 113 -3.09 2.44 -12.60
N LYS A 114 -2.61 1.60 -13.52
CA LYS A 114 -1.97 0.34 -13.16
C LYS A 114 -0.68 0.64 -12.42
N GLU A 115 -0.37 -0.18 -11.42
CA GLU A 115 0.89 -0.10 -10.68
C GLU A 115 2.11 -0.08 -11.61
N SER A 116 2.14 -0.95 -12.62
CA SER A 116 3.20 -1.04 -13.63
C SER A 116 3.46 0.29 -14.36
N VAL A 117 2.43 1.10 -14.58
CA VAL A 117 2.52 2.45 -15.18
C VAL A 117 2.87 3.49 -14.12
N ALA A 118 2.24 3.42 -12.94
CA ALA A 118 2.44 4.38 -11.86
C ALA A 118 3.84 4.34 -11.25
N LYS A 119 4.48 3.17 -11.18
CA LYS A 119 5.87 2.98 -10.74
C LYS A 119 6.87 3.78 -11.60
N GLY A 120 6.59 3.91 -12.89
CA GLY A 120 7.40 4.69 -13.82
C GLY A 120 7.23 6.21 -13.65
N ARG A 121 6.15 6.64 -13.00
CA ARG A 121 5.90 8.05 -12.70
C ARG A 121 6.54 8.41 -11.38
N TRP A 122 7.55 9.28 -11.43
CA TRP A 122 8.31 9.72 -10.26
C TRP A 122 7.43 10.25 -9.12
N GLU A 123 6.29 10.84 -9.47
CA GLU A 123 5.29 11.39 -8.57
C GLU A 123 4.62 10.33 -7.67
N PHE A 124 4.35 9.14 -8.22
CA PHE A 124 3.60 8.08 -7.54
C PHE A 124 4.48 6.92 -7.05
N ARG A 125 5.72 6.84 -7.52
CA ARG A 125 6.65 5.74 -7.20
C ARG A 125 6.73 5.44 -5.70
N HIS A 126 6.79 6.46 -4.84
CA HIS A 126 6.97 6.27 -3.40
C HIS A 126 5.71 5.75 -2.71
N VAL A 127 4.51 6.18 -3.11
CA VAL A 127 3.27 5.63 -2.55
C VAL A 127 3.03 4.19 -3.02
N VAL A 128 3.41 3.87 -4.27
CA VAL A 128 3.38 2.50 -4.79
C VAL A 128 4.32 1.59 -3.99
N LEU A 129 5.60 1.99 -3.84
CA LEU A 129 6.58 1.24 -3.06
C LEU A 129 6.16 1.06 -1.60
N LEU A 130 5.54 2.08 -1.01
CA LEU A 130 5.05 2.01 0.35
C LEU A 130 3.93 0.96 0.49
N THR A 131 2.97 0.99 -0.44
CA THR A 131 1.82 0.08 -0.44
C THR A 131 2.27 -1.37 -0.64
N ASP A 132 3.17 -1.62 -1.61
CA ASP A 132 3.81 -2.92 -1.86
C ASP A 132 4.50 -3.46 -0.60
N ASN A 133 5.30 -2.62 0.05
CA ASN A 133 6.01 -3.01 1.27
C ASN A 133 5.07 -3.34 2.44
N ILE A 134 4.00 -2.56 2.62
CA ILE A 134 2.97 -2.83 3.64
C ILE A 134 2.26 -4.15 3.33
N ALA A 135 1.87 -4.40 2.08
CA ALA A 135 1.24 -5.65 1.66
C ALA A 135 2.16 -6.85 1.93
N TYR A 136 3.45 -6.73 1.58
CA TYR A 136 4.44 -7.78 1.80
C TYR A 136 4.65 -8.11 3.28
N ILE A 137 4.96 -7.10 4.10
CA ILE A 137 5.21 -7.29 5.55
C ILE A 137 3.96 -7.89 6.21
N SER A 138 2.78 -7.39 5.85
CA SER A 138 1.51 -7.86 6.39
C SER A 138 1.23 -9.31 6.00
N ARG A 139 1.54 -9.72 4.77
CA ARG A 139 1.45 -11.11 4.34
C ARG A 139 2.37 -12.01 5.15
N GLU A 140 3.63 -11.63 5.35
CA GLU A 140 4.57 -12.43 6.15
C GLU A 140 4.11 -12.62 7.60
N ILE A 141 3.45 -11.62 8.18
CA ILE A 141 2.83 -11.73 9.51
C ILE A 141 1.63 -12.67 9.46
N TYR A 142 0.72 -12.46 8.50
CA TYR A 142 -0.51 -13.23 8.37
C TYR A 142 -0.26 -14.70 8.06
N GLU A 143 0.79 -15.04 7.31
CA GLU A 143 1.13 -16.44 7.03
C GLU A 143 1.61 -17.20 8.27
N LYS A 144 2.16 -16.52 9.27
CA LYS A 144 2.53 -17.13 10.56
C LYS A 144 1.33 -17.33 11.47
N ASN A 145 0.35 -16.44 11.39
CA ASN A 145 -0.89 -16.53 12.15
C ASN A 145 -2.05 -15.99 11.31
N PRO A 146 -2.80 -16.88 10.59
CA PRO A 146 -3.83 -16.48 9.63
C PRO A 146 -5.13 -16.06 10.32
N ASN A 147 -5.01 -15.09 11.22
CA ASN A 147 -6.11 -14.49 11.96
C ASN A 147 -6.07 -12.96 11.72
N PRO A 148 -7.12 -12.36 11.12
CA PRO A 148 -7.14 -10.93 10.81
C PRO A 148 -6.97 -10.02 12.04
N ASN A 149 -7.47 -10.42 13.20
CA ASN A 149 -7.32 -9.65 14.44
C ASN A 149 -5.89 -9.73 14.97
N ALA A 150 -5.26 -10.90 14.88
CA ALA A 150 -3.84 -11.06 15.23
C ALA A 150 -2.94 -10.23 14.30
N LEU A 151 -3.23 -10.21 13.00
CA LEU A 151 -2.55 -9.35 12.03
C LEU A 151 -2.66 -7.88 12.41
N LYS A 152 -3.88 -7.37 12.64
CA LYS A 152 -4.11 -5.97 13.04
C LYS A 152 -3.36 -5.65 14.34
N LYS A 153 -3.38 -6.54 15.33
CA LYS A 153 -2.65 -6.38 16.60
C LYS A 153 -1.13 -6.27 16.38
N GLU A 154 -0.56 -7.14 15.58
CA GLU A 154 0.89 -7.15 15.30
C GLU A 154 1.31 -5.92 14.48
N LEU A 155 0.51 -5.49 13.51
CA LEU A 155 0.78 -4.27 12.74
C LEU A 155 0.73 -3.00 13.62
N ARG A 156 -0.22 -2.92 14.56
CA ARG A 156 -0.27 -1.84 15.55
C ARG A 156 0.94 -1.84 16.47
N LYS A 157 1.36 -3.01 16.95
CA LYS A 157 2.59 -3.18 17.75
C LYS A 157 3.83 -2.68 17.00
N ARG A 158 3.84 -2.80 15.68
CA ARG A 158 4.91 -2.33 14.79
C ARG A 158 4.72 -0.89 14.32
N GLY A 159 3.70 -0.17 14.78
CA GLY A 159 3.42 1.22 14.38
C GLY A 159 2.92 1.40 12.95
N ILE A 160 2.59 0.32 12.21
CA ILE A 160 2.15 0.39 10.81
C ILE A 160 0.68 0.81 10.68
N LEU A 161 -0.17 0.30 11.57
CA LEU A 161 -1.56 0.76 11.78
C LEU A 161 -1.57 1.62 13.03
#